data_AF-A0A496A284-F1
#
_entry.id   AF-A0A496A284-F1
#
_cell.length_a   1.000
_cell.length_b   1.000
_cell.length_c   1.000
_cell.angle_alpha   90.00
_cell.angle_beta   90.00
_cell.angle_gamma   90.00
#
_symmetry.space_group_name_H-M   'P 1'
#
loop_
_entity.id
_entity.type
_entity.pdbx_description
1 polymer ?
#
loop_
_entity_poly.entity_id
_entity_poly.type
_entity_poly.pdbx_seq_one_letter_code
_entity_poly.pdbx_strand_id
1 'polypeptide(L)'
;MTRKVIFLTIVLFFGIGCVSLYFFLTHPQIQQKGFPAIEENRDTRAQQRQSKMGINPAEPYNGPQNVDALLSSFSWIAADPEVDEKYPQREWLQMLFEMGIAIENYDDYSGYMAARRALVELENQPEMWTSDIFGLPPTTDWETFKKAFINRKIWEYEQFRAAMQADPEVDGGFFTGPGKQTFLPTVPGRVYVKRKGRGTVLFGEPLDEAQQTALIYQGIHPEGYEIIYIDDNGQRLTKPPLPLTLENVSETPTYAPQDVPMLTEVSATRDSLKTEEIPVETQQNEEYKPGRHMDDFDQFLESLNDEAFIEFEKFLTEEFPAEFQEYNFSEKQIERALTESFTPERLQYALEVVNRYDPQEGLRRLAEEDPELFELLKKYYNRNGTFQMEATK
;
A
#
# COMPACT_ATOMS: atom_id res chain seq x y z
N MET A 1 20.43 -26.89 25.41
CA MET A 1 20.66 -26.16 24.14
C MET A 1 20.11 -24.74 24.15
N THR A 2 19.01 -24.46 24.86
CA THR A 2 18.32 -23.15 24.92
C THR A 2 19.12 -21.97 25.50
N ARG A 3 20.06 -22.19 26.43
CA ARG A 3 20.85 -21.08 27.02
C ARG A 3 21.99 -20.55 26.13
N LYS A 4 22.43 -21.31 25.12
CA LYS A 4 23.50 -20.87 24.20
C LYS A 4 22.98 -20.00 23.06
N VAL A 5 21.72 -20.21 22.64
CA VAL A 5 21.06 -19.42 21.60
C VAL A 5 20.79 -17.99 22.10
N ILE A 6 20.28 -17.83 23.32
CA ILE A 6 19.96 -16.51 23.90
C ILE A 6 21.23 -15.64 24.08
N PHE A 7 22.38 -16.24 24.41
CA PHE A 7 23.63 -15.49 24.60
C PHE A 7 24.22 -15.02 23.25
N LEU A 8 24.03 -15.78 22.17
CA LEU A 8 24.50 -15.40 20.84
C LEU A 8 23.67 -14.24 20.25
N THR A 9 22.35 -14.25 20.48
CA THR A 9 21.45 -13.19 20.03
C THR A 9 21.75 -11.86 20.73
N ILE A 10 22.01 -11.86 22.04
CA ILE A 10 22.31 -10.64 22.81
C ILE A 10 23.65 -10.01 22.36
N VAL A 11 24.65 -10.82 22.00
CA VAL A 11 25.95 -10.32 21.51
C VAL A 11 25.84 -9.73 20.09
N LEU A 12 24.96 -10.27 19.24
CA LEU A 12 24.72 -9.75 17.90
C LEU A 12 24.01 -8.38 17.92
N PHE A 13 23.01 -8.20 18.78
CA PHE A 13 22.31 -6.91 18.91
C PHE A 13 23.21 -5.81 19.50
N PHE A 14 24.11 -6.14 20.43
CA PHE A 14 25.08 -5.16 20.95
C PHE A 14 26.19 -4.81 19.94
N GLY A 15 26.54 -5.72 19.03
CA GLY A 15 27.51 -5.45 17.97
C GLY A 15 27.00 -4.46 16.91
N ILE A 16 25.75 -4.61 16.47
CA ILE A 16 25.14 -3.77 15.42
C ILE A 16 24.85 -2.35 15.94
N GLY A 17 24.46 -2.22 17.22
CA GLY A 17 24.25 -0.92 17.87
C GLY A 17 25.54 -0.09 18.03
N CYS A 18 26.67 -0.73 18.37
CA CYS A 18 27.95 -0.05 18.55
C CYS A 18 28.57 0.44 17.23
N VAL A 19 28.38 -0.28 16.13
CA VAL A 19 28.88 0.12 14.80
C VAL A 19 28.09 1.32 14.26
N SER A 20 26.77 1.35 14.48
CA SER A 20 25.91 2.46 14.07
C SER A 20 26.21 3.74 14.85
N LEU A 21 26.48 3.64 16.16
CA LEU A 21 26.84 4.78 17.01
C LEU A 21 28.25 5.33 16.67
N TYR A 22 29.21 4.46 16.33
CA TYR A 22 30.55 4.86 15.92
C TYR A 22 30.54 5.56 14.55
N PHE A 23 29.69 5.12 13.62
CA PHE A 23 29.55 5.74 12.30
C PHE A 23 28.96 7.16 12.40
N PHE A 24 27.96 7.36 13.27
CA PHE A 24 27.35 8.67 13.54
C PHE A 24 28.28 9.66 14.24
N LEU A 25 29.17 9.19 15.13
CA LEU A 25 30.10 10.05 15.88
C LEU A 25 31.33 10.48 15.06
N THR A 26 31.65 9.77 13.98
CA THR A 26 32.91 9.99 13.23
C THR A 26 32.76 10.75 11.91
N HIS A 27 31.53 10.99 11.42
CA HIS A 27 31.29 11.62 10.11
C HIS A 27 30.26 12.79 10.14
N PRO A 28 30.51 13.89 10.87
CA PRO A 28 29.55 15.00 11.03
C PRO A 28 29.40 15.94 9.81
N GLN A 29 29.98 15.61 8.65
CA GLN A 29 30.06 16.49 7.47
C GLN A 29 29.13 16.10 6.31
N ILE A 30 28.26 15.09 6.48
CA ILE A 30 27.23 14.75 5.47
C ILE A 30 25.92 15.47 5.84
N GLN A 31 25.94 16.80 5.78
CA GLN A 31 24.73 17.62 5.68
C GLN A 31 24.97 18.70 4.63
N GLN A 32 23.95 18.97 3.82
CA GLN A 32 23.91 19.86 2.64
C GLN A 32 24.21 19.21 1.28
N LYS A 33 23.26 18.39 0.81
CA LYS A 33 22.81 18.46 -0.59
C LYS A 33 21.33 18.11 -0.62
N GLY A 34 20.51 19.13 -0.88
CA GLY A 34 19.05 19.00 -0.95
C GLY A 34 18.65 17.92 -1.96
N PHE A 35 17.74 17.06 -1.53
CA PHE A 35 17.06 16.13 -2.40
C PHE A 35 16.06 16.92 -3.28
N PRO A 36 16.03 16.74 -4.61
CA PRO A 36 14.88 17.15 -5.39
C PRO A 36 13.70 16.23 -5.04
N ALA A 37 12.54 16.81 -4.77
CA ALA A 37 11.30 16.11 -4.50
C ALA A 37 10.93 15.18 -5.67
N ILE A 38 10.69 13.90 -5.38
CA ILE A 38 10.28 12.89 -6.36
C ILE A 38 8.74 12.78 -6.44
N GLU A 39 7.99 13.57 -5.66
CA GLU A 39 6.52 13.55 -5.60
C GLU A 39 5.80 14.12 -6.84
N GLU A 40 6.49 14.81 -7.75
CA GLU A 40 5.82 15.62 -8.78
C GLU A 40 5.24 14.85 -9.99
N ASN A 41 5.31 13.51 -10.07
CA ASN A 41 5.18 12.82 -11.38
C ASN A 41 3.93 11.94 -11.59
N ARG A 42 3.15 11.58 -10.56
CA ARG A 42 1.94 10.74 -10.74
C ARG A 42 0.68 11.59 -10.95
N ASP A 43 0.44 12.58 -10.10
CA ASP A 43 -0.74 13.44 -10.21
C ASP A 43 -0.70 14.36 -11.43
N THR A 44 0.50 14.81 -11.81
CA THR A 44 0.71 15.62 -13.01
C THR A 44 0.33 14.88 -14.29
N ARG A 45 0.48 13.55 -14.38
CA ARG A 45 0.10 12.80 -15.60
C ARG A 45 -1.41 12.66 -15.78
N ALA A 46 -2.15 12.42 -14.68
CA ALA A 46 -3.61 12.39 -14.71
C ALA A 46 -4.18 13.80 -14.99
N GLN A 47 -3.67 14.82 -14.32
CA GLN A 47 -4.03 16.22 -14.56
C GLN A 47 -3.63 16.69 -15.98
N GLN A 48 -2.49 16.24 -16.52
CA GLN A 48 -2.11 16.53 -17.91
C GLN A 48 -3.03 15.84 -18.93
N ARG A 49 -3.52 14.62 -18.64
CA ARG A 49 -4.50 13.95 -19.50
C ARG A 49 -5.86 14.66 -19.44
N GLN A 50 -6.31 15.05 -18.24
CA GLN A 50 -7.56 15.79 -18.04
C GLN A 50 -7.52 17.18 -18.70
N SER A 51 -6.44 17.94 -18.50
CA SER A 51 -6.26 19.26 -19.14
C SER A 51 -6.15 19.15 -20.66
N LYS A 52 -5.52 18.10 -21.21
CA LYS A 52 -5.51 17.84 -22.66
C LYS A 52 -6.90 17.52 -23.21
N MET A 53 -7.77 16.91 -22.41
CA MET A 53 -9.16 16.65 -22.79
C MET A 53 -10.08 17.86 -22.57
N GLY A 54 -9.56 18.96 -21.99
CA GLY A 54 -10.36 20.15 -21.68
C GLY A 54 -11.42 19.90 -20.60
N ILE A 55 -11.27 18.82 -19.82
CA ILE A 55 -12.21 18.46 -18.77
C ILE A 55 -11.78 19.20 -17.51
N ASN A 56 -12.61 20.13 -17.06
CA ASN A 56 -12.54 20.64 -15.70
C ASN A 56 -13.34 19.68 -14.81
N PRO A 57 -12.72 18.89 -13.92
CA PRO A 57 -13.42 17.91 -13.10
C PRO A 57 -14.49 18.55 -12.19
N ALA A 58 -14.29 19.82 -11.82
CA ALA A 58 -15.21 20.61 -11.03
C ALA A 58 -16.33 21.28 -11.85
N GLU A 59 -16.37 21.11 -13.19
CA GLU A 59 -17.45 21.69 -13.99
C GLU A 59 -18.77 20.95 -13.72
N PRO A 60 -19.84 21.67 -13.32
CA PRO A 60 -21.13 21.05 -13.07
C PRO A 60 -21.71 20.39 -14.34
N TYR A 61 -22.07 19.13 -14.23
CA TYR A 61 -22.89 18.40 -15.19
C TYR A 61 -24.35 18.87 -15.11
N ASN A 62 -24.75 19.64 -16.13
CA ASN A 62 -26.11 20.20 -16.25
C ASN A 62 -27.03 19.36 -17.16
N GLY A 63 -26.60 18.16 -17.56
CA GLY A 63 -27.39 17.29 -18.43
C GLY A 63 -28.48 16.50 -17.68
N PRO A 64 -29.31 15.73 -18.41
CA PRO A 64 -30.30 14.86 -17.79
C PRO A 64 -29.66 13.86 -16.80
N GLN A 65 -30.29 13.69 -15.63
CA GLN A 65 -29.92 12.68 -14.64
C GLN A 65 -30.52 11.32 -15.02
N ASN A 66 -29.99 10.72 -16.09
CA ASN A 66 -30.31 9.37 -16.53
C ASN A 66 -29.08 8.65 -17.08
N VAL A 67 -29.19 7.32 -17.20
CA VAL A 67 -28.04 6.45 -17.48
C VAL A 67 -27.41 6.76 -18.84
N ASP A 68 -28.20 6.91 -19.90
CA ASP A 68 -27.67 7.16 -21.25
C ASP A 68 -26.95 8.50 -21.35
N ALA A 69 -27.48 9.54 -20.70
CA ALA A 69 -26.89 10.86 -20.71
C ALA A 69 -25.54 10.89 -19.95
N LEU A 70 -25.44 10.22 -18.80
CA LEU A 70 -24.18 10.09 -18.06
C LEU A 70 -23.15 9.25 -18.82
N LEU A 71 -23.55 8.09 -19.35
CA LEU A 71 -22.63 7.24 -20.14
C LEU A 71 -22.10 7.97 -21.36
N SER A 72 -22.93 8.79 -22.02
CA SER A 72 -22.49 9.63 -23.14
C SER A 72 -21.52 10.71 -22.66
N SER A 73 -21.86 11.41 -21.56
CA SER A 73 -21.10 12.56 -21.06
C SER A 73 -19.78 12.17 -20.43
N PHE A 74 -19.67 10.97 -19.88
CA PHE A 74 -18.47 10.44 -19.21
C PHE A 74 -17.87 9.22 -19.94
N SER A 75 -18.14 9.10 -21.25
CA SER A 75 -17.73 7.95 -22.08
C SER A 75 -16.22 7.68 -22.14
N TRP A 76 -15.39 8.64 -21.75
CA TRP A 76 -13.94 8.47 -21.63
C TRP A 76 -13.51 7.66 -20.41
N ILE A 77 -14.38 7.48 -19.41
CA ILE A 77 -14.17 6.49 -18.36
C ILE A 77 -14.54 5.15 -18.97
N ALA A 78 -13.52 4.47 -19.50
CA ALA A 78 -13.67 3.19 -20.16
C ALA A 78 -14.36 2.19 -19.22
N ALA A 79 -15.34 1.47 -19.77
CA ALA A 79 -15.87 0.28 -19.14
C ALA A 79 -14.71 -0.69 -18.88
N ASP A 80 -14.67 -1.21 -17.67
CA ASP A 80 -13.69 -2.19 -17.23
C ASP A 80 -14.36 -3.56 -17.36
N PRO A 81 -14.00 -4.40 -18.36
CA PRO A 81 -14.76 -5.60 -18.68
C PRO A 81 -14.95 -6.54 -17.48
N GLU A 82 -13.94 -6.66 -16.62
CA GLU A 82 -14.01 -7.50 -15.42
C GLU A 82 -15.01 -6.95 -14.39
N VAL A 83 -15.07 -5.62 -14.25
CA VAL A 83 -16.04 -4.95 -13.38
C VAL A 83 -17.44 -4.95 -13.99
N ASP A 84 -17.55 -4.83 -15.31
CA ASP A 84 -18.80 -4.86 -16.08
C ASP A 84 -19.45 -6.23 -16.12
N GLU A 85 -18.67 -7.31 -16.03
CA GLU A 85 -19.21 -8.67 -15.92
C GLU A 85 -19.98 -8.86 -14.60
N LYS A 86 -19.45 -8.35 -13.48
CA LYS A 86 -20.06 -8.54 -12.15
C LYS A 86 -21.07 -7.46 -11.78
N TYR A 87 -20.77 -6.21 -12.12
CA TYR A 87 -21.58 -5.05 -11.75
C TYR A 87 -21.79 -4.17 -12.98
N PRO A 88 -22.60 -4.53 -13.98
CA PRO A 88 -22.71 -3.77 -15.24
C PRO A 88 -22.88 -2.26 -15.02
N GLN A 89 -22.09 -1.44 -15.72
CA GLN A 89 -22.03 0.01 -15.47
C GLN A 89 -23.41 0.69 -15.55
N ARG A 90 -24.23 0.25 -16.52
CA ARG A 90 -25.60 0.74 -16.72
C ARG A 90 -26.51 0.42 -15.52
N GLU A 91 -26.43 -0.80 -15.00
CA GLU A 91 -27.23 -1.25 -13.85
C GLU A 91 -26.78 -0.55 -12.57
N TRP A 92 -25.47 -0.36 -12.40
CA TRP A 92 -24.90 0.39 -11.29
C TRP A 92 -25.41 1.83 -11.26
N LEU A 93 -25.36 2.54 -12.39
CA LEU A 93 -25.88 3.91 -12.48
C LEU A 93 -27.40 3.96 -12.23
N GLN A 94 -28.15 3.00 -12.77
CA GLN A 94 -29.59 2.89 -12.54
C GLN A 94 -29.90 2.74 -11.04
N MET A 95 -29.17 1.87 -10.34
CA MET A 95 -29.29 1.69 -8.89
C MET A 95 -29.04 2.99 -8.12
N LEU A 96 -27.99 3.75 -8.46
CA LEU A 96 -27.71 5.03 -7.81
C LEU A 96 -28.89 6.03 -7.96
N PHE A 97 -29.49 6.09 -9.16
CA PHE A 97 -30.65 6.94 -9.39
C PHE A 97 -31.90 6.50 -8.62
N GLU A 98 -32.13 5.19 -8.50
CA GLU A 98 -33.21 4.64 -7.68
C GLU A 98 -33.04 4.96 -6.19
N MET A 99 -31.79 5.14 -5.75
CA MET A 99 -31.45 5.61 -4.41
C MET A 99 -31.58 7.14 -4.25
N GLY A 100 -31.92 7.87 -5.32
CA GLY A 100 -32.08 9.33 -5.31
C GLY A 100 -30.77 10.12 -5.41
N ILE A 101 -29.68 9.47 -5.83
CA ILE A 101 -28.36 10.08 -5.93
C ILE A 101 -28.26 10.88 -7.24
N ALA A 102 -27.88 12.15 -7.12
CA ALA A 102 -27.56 13.00 -8.25
C ALA A 102 -26.05 13.00 -8.50
N ILE A 103 -25.67 12.85 -9.77
CA ILE A 103 -24.27 12.95 -10.22
C ILE A 103 -24.10 14.34 -10.82
N GLU A 104 -23.46 15.23 -10.07
CA GLU A 104 -23.40 16.66 -10.39
C GLU A 104 -22.16 17.06 -11.18
N ASN A 105 -21.13 16.23 -11.24
CA ASN A 105 -19.89 16.52 -11.96
C ASN A 105 -19.10 15.23 -12.24
N TYR A 106 -17.89 15.38 -12.77
CA TYR A 106 -17.01 14.25 -13.05
C TYR A 106 -16.53 13.55 -11.77
N ASP A 107 -16.22 14.31 -10.71
CA ASP A 107 -15.71 13.76 -9.46
C ASP A 107 -16.74 12.81 -8.83
N ASP A 108 -18.01 13.19 -8.85
CA ASP A 108 -19.15 12.37 -8.43
C ASP A 108 -19.17 11.05 -9.18
N TYR A 109 -19.18 11.14 -10.50
CA TYR A 109 -19.23 9.97 -11.37
C TYR A 109 -18.03 9.05 -11.11
N SER A 110 -16.82 9.61 -11.05
CA SER A 110 -15.59 8.87 -10.85
C SER A 110 -15.53 8.19 -9.47
N GLY A 111 -15.99 8.86 -8.41
CA GLY A 111 -16.07 8.31 -7.06
C GLY A 111 -17.00 7.11 -6.98
N TYR A 112 -18.18 7.20 -7.62
CA TYR A 112 -19.11 6.06 -7.68
C TYR A 112 -18.58 4.90 -8.53
N MET A 113 -17.83 5.17 -9.61
CA MET A 113 -17.15 4.11 -10.38
C MET A 113 -15.99 3.47 -9.59
N ALA A 114 -15.29 4.23 -8.75
CA ALA A 114 -14.25 3.69 -7.88
C ALA A 114 -14.86 2.76 -6.81
N ALA A 115 -15.99 3.14 -6.20
CA ALA A 115 -16.71 2.27 -5.27
C ALA A 115 -17.17 0.95 -5.92
N ARG A 116 -17.61 1.04 -7.19
CA ARG A 116 -17.98 -0.12 -8.01
C ARG A 116 -16.80 -1.08 -8.24
N ARG A 117 -15.62 -0.55 -8.58
CA ARG A 117 -14.40 -1.38 -8.75
C ARG A 117 -13.98 -2.02 -7.42
N ALA A 118 -13.99 -1.26 -6.33
CA ALA A 118 -13.63 -1.78 -5.02
C ALA A 118 -14.52 -2.96 -4.59
N LEU A 119 -15.81 -2.98 -4.95
CA LEU A 119 -16.68 -4.13 -4.67
C LEU A 119 -16.22 -5.43 -5.35
N VAL A 120 -15.67 -5.36 -6.57
CA VAL A 120 -15.17 -6.54 -7.28
C VAL A 120 -13.98 -7.14 -6.54
N GLU A 121 -13.07 -6.30 -6.09
CA GLU A 121 -11.88 -6.70 -5.33
C GLU A 121 -12.28 -7.33 -3.99
N LEU A 122 -13.26 -6.73 -3.29
CA LEU A 122 -13.70 -7.18 -1.97
C LEU A 122 -14.51 -8.48 -1.98
N GLU A 123 -15.16 -8.83 -3.08
CA GLU A 123 -15.97 -10.06 -3.17
C GLU A 123 -15.16 -11.32 -2.87
N ASN A 124 -13.88 -11.32 -3.28
CA ASN A 124 -12.97 -12.43 -3.09
C ASN A 124 -12.13 -12.34 -1.79
N GLN A 125 -12.44 -11.39 -0.90
CA GLN A 125 -11.67 -11.10 0.32
C GLN A 125 -12.56 -11.20 1.57
N PRO A 126 -12.96 -12.42 2.00
CA PRO A 126 -13.84 -12.62 3.14
C PRO A 126 -13.33 -12.01 4.44
N GLU A 127 -12.03 -11.99 4.66
CA GLU A 127 -11.36 -11.33 5.78
C GLU A 127 -11.67 -9.83 5.85
N MET A 128 -11.85 -9.18 4.69
CA MET A 128 -12.12 -7.74 4.64
C MET A 128 -13.56 -7.42 5.03
N TRP A 129 -14.55 -8.16 4.52
CA TRP A 129 -15.97 -7.90 4.81
C TRP A 129 -16.51 -8.58 6.09
N THR A 130 -15.73 -9.48 6.68
CA THR A 130 -15.94 -9.98 8.05
C THR A 130 -15.23 -9.11 9.10
N SER A 131 -14.46 -8.10 8.69
CA SER A 131 -13.84 -7.13 9.59
C SER A 131 -14.67 -5.85 9.75
N ASP A 132 -14.29 -5.00 10.70
CA ASP A 132 -14.85 -3.66 10.88
C ASP A 132 -14.03 -2.56 10.18
N ILE A 133 -13.09 -2.94 9.30
CA ILE A 133 -12.13 -2.01 8.68
C ILE A 133 -12.80 -0.91 7.85
N PHE A 134 -14.01 -1.13 7.34
CA PHE A 134 -14.77 -0.13 6.58
C PHE A 134 -15.68 0.74 7.45
N GLY A 135 -15.62 0.61 8.78
CA GLY A 135 -16.61 1.22 9.66
C GLY A 135 -18.00 0.58 9.53
N LEU A 136 -18.05 -0.63 8.97
CA LEU A 136 -19.25 -1.46 8.87
C LEU A 136 -19.19 -2.53 9.96
N PRO A 137 -20.33 -2.92 10.57
CA PRO A 137 -20.36 -4.11 11.40
C PRO A 137 -19.92 -5.34 10.57
N PRO A 138 -19.12 -6.25 11.14
CA PRO A 138 -18.83 -7.55 10.54
C PRO A 138 -20.10 -8.25 10.04
N THR A 139 -20.03 -8.81 8.83
CA THR A 139 -21.15 -9.55 8.22
C THR A 139 -20.74 -10.99 7.92
N THR A 140 -21.72 -11.88 7.81
CA THR A 140 -21.48 -13.31 7.52
C THR A 140 -21.73 -13.67 6.05
N ASP A 141 -22.28 -12.76 5.27
CA ASP A 141 -22.67 -12.98 3.88
C ASP A 141 -22.36 -11.77 3.00
N TRP A 142 -21.97 -12.07 1.76
CA TRP A 142 -21.56 -11.09 0.78
C TRP A 142 -22.66 -10.08 0.43
N GLU A 143 -23.91 -10.51 0.27
CA GLU A 143 -24.98 -9.60 -0.16
C GLU A 143 -25.32 -8.56 0.92
N THR A 144 -25.28 -8.94 2.20
CA THR A 144 -25.43 -8.00 3.31
C THR A 144 -24.27 -7.01 3.37
N PHE A 145 -23.02 -7.49 3.21
CA PHE A 145 -21.85 -6.61 3.13
C PHE A 145 -21.96 -5.63 1.97
N LYS A 146 -22.19 -6.13 0.75
CA LYS A 146 -22.27 -5.36 -0.49
C LYS A 146 -23.28 -4.23 -0.36
N LYS A 147 -24.49 -4.51 0.15
CA LYS A 147 -25.50 -3.48 0.39
C LYS A 147 -25.03 -2.44 1.42
N ALA A 148 -24.43 -2.88 2.53
CA ALA A 148 -23.91 -1.99 3.56
C ALA A 148 -22.75 -1.12 3.03
N PHE A 149 -21.85 -1.69 2.23
CA PHE A 149 -20.72 -1.03 1.59
C PHE A 149 -21.17 0.03 0.59
N ILE A 150 -22.13 -0.28 -0.28
CA ILE A 150 -22.71 0.69 -1.22
C ILE A 150 -23.28 1.89 -0.45
N ASN A 151 -24.16 1.65 0.52
CA ASN A 151 -24.75 2.70 1.34
C ASN A 151 -23.68 3.53 2.06
N ARG A 152 -22.64 2.86 2.58
CA ARG A 152 -21.53 3.51 3.26
C ARG A 152 -20.75 4.42 2.31
N LYS A 153 -20.40 3.96 1.11
CA LYS A 153 -19.64 4.76 0.14
C LYS A 153 -20.43 5.97 -0.36
N ILE A 154 -21.75 5.80 -0.55
CA ILE A 154 -22.64 6.91 -0.88
C ILE A 154 -22.64 7.94 0.24
N TRP A 155 -22.87 7.51 1.48
CA TRP A 155 -22.84 8.40 2.64
C TRP A 155 -21.48 9.10 2.80
N GLU A 156 -20.37 8.38 2.63
CA GLU A 156 -19.01 8.97 2.70
C GLU A 156 -18.85 10.10 1.67
N TYR A 157 -19.33 9.85 0.45
CA TYR A 157 -19.28 10.83 -0.62
C TYR A 157 -20.17 12.05 -0.36
N GLU A 158 -21.37 11.85 0.17
CA GLU A 158 -22.27 12.93 0.58
C GLU A 158 -21.67 13.79 1.70
N GLN A 159 -20.99 13.19 2.69
CA GLN A 159 -20.30 13.95 3.74
C GLN A 159 -19.18 14.82 3.17
N PHE A 160 -18.38 14.27 2.25
CA PHE A 160 -17.33 15.02 1.58
C PHE A 160 -17.90 16.19 0.77
N ARG A 161 -18.94 15.95 -0.04
CA ARG A 161 -19.62 17.00 -0.80
C ARG A 161 -20.22 18.09 0.08
N ALA A 162 -20.88 17.70 1.17
CA ALA A 162 -21.44 18.66 2.12
C ALA A 162 -20.33 19.54 2.74
N ALA A 163 -19.16 18.97 3.01
CA ALA A 163 -18.01 19.73 3.50
C ALA A 163 -17.46 20.70 2.45
N MET A 164 -17.28 20.27 1.19
CA MET A 164 -16.86 21.16 0.10
C MET A 164 -17.84 22.29 -0.18
N GLN A 165 -19.14 22.03 -0.06
CA GLN A 165 -20.17 23.07 -0.21
C GLN A 165 -20.14 24.08 0.94
N ALA A 166 -19.85 23.62 2.16
CA ALA A 166 -19.74 24.49 3.33
C ALA A 166 -18.44 25.29 3.34
N ASP A 167 -17.36 24.72 2.81
CA ASP A 167 -16.03 25.31 2.76
C ASP A 167 -15.32 24.93 1.44
N PRO A 168 -15.25 25.84 0.46
CA PRO A 168 -14.62 25.58 -0.84
C PRO A 168 -13.11 25.30 -0.77
N GLU A 169 -12.43 25.55 0.35
CA GLU A 169 -11.02 25.21 0.53
C GLU A 169 -10.81 23.73 0.89
N VAL A 170 -11.89 22.97 1.09
CA VAL A 170 -11.83 21.52 1.36
C VAL A 170 -11.31 20.78 0.14
N ASP A 171 -10.18 20.11 0.32
CA ASP A 171 -9.48 19.34 -0.72
C ASP A 171 -9.57 17.82 -0.51
N GLY A 172 -10.16 17.39 0.62
CA GLY A 172 -10.26 15.98 0.98
C GLY A 172 -10.81 15.78 2.39
N GLY A 173 -10.50 14.62 2.97
CA GLY A 173 -10.84 14.31 4.34
C GLY A 173 -10.70 12.84 4.67
N PHE A 174 -10.96 12.51 5.92
CA PHE A 174 -10.93 11.12 6.37
C PHE A 174 -12.02 10.86 7.42
N PHE A 175 -12.44 9.61 7.51
CA PHE A 175 -13.45 9.16 8.46
C PHE A 175 -12.80 8.55 9.70
N THR A 176 -13.27 8.98 10.87
CA THR A 176 -12.77 8.55 12.17
C THR A 176 -13.92 8.30 13.15
N GLY A 177 -13.56 7.85 14.35
CA GLY A 177 -14.47 7.54 15.43
C GLY A 177 -15.20 6.21 15.34
N PRO A 178 -16.12 5.94 16.28
CA PRO A 178 -16.88 4.70 16.31
C PRO A 178 -17.61 4.47 14.99
N GLY A 179 -17.39 3.31 14.36
CA GLY A 179 -17.95 3.00 13.05
C GLY A 179 -17.54 3.98 11.94
N LYS A 180 -16.43 4.70 12.12
CA LYS A 180 -15.94 5.73 11.19
C LYS A 180 -17.02 6.76 10.82
N GLN A 181 -17.88 7.16 11.76
CA GLN A 181 -19.02 8.04 11.46
C GLN A 181 -18.71 9.54 11.46
N THR A 182 -17.50 9.94 11.84
CA THR A 182 -17.10 11.36 11.86
C THR A 182 -16.21 11.68 10.68
N PHE A 183 -16.67 12.54 9.78
CA PHE A 183 -15.86 13.08 8.70
C PHE A 183 -15.03 14.27 9.18
N LEU A 184 -13.72 14.24 8.93
CA LEU A 184 -12.80 15.34 9.22
C LEU A 184 -12.24 15.88 7.90
N PRO A 185 -12.67 17.08 7.45
CA PRO A 185 -12.25 17.63 6.17
C PRO A 185 -10.82 18.15 6.22
N THR A 186 -10.04 17.88 5.18
CA THR A 186 -8.73 18.50 4.99
C THR A 186 -8.89 19.80 4.23
N VAL A 187 -8.14 20.81 4.65
CA VAL A 187 -8.00 22.13 4.01
C VAL A 187 -6.52 22.52 4.11
N PRO A 188 -6.01 23.41 3.24
CA PRO A 188 -4.68 23.98 3.39
C PRO A 188 -4.47 24.60 4.79
N GLY A 189 -3.31 24.32 5.38
CA GLY A 189 -2.90 24.72 6.71
C GLY A 189 -3.47 23.87 7.84
N ARG A 190 -4.34 22.87 7.60
CA ARG A 190 -4.94 22.07 8.69
C ARG A 190 -4.24 20.73 8.89
N VAL A 191 -3.88 20.43 10.14
CA VAL A 191 -3.27 19.16 10.54
C VAL A 191 -4.02 18.56 11.72
N TYR A 192 -4.44 17.32 11.57
CA TYR A 192 -5.04 16.52 12.63
C TYR A 192 -3.99 15.64 13.30
N VAL A 193 -3.92 15.70 14.63
CA VAL A 193 -2.94 14.95 15.43
C VAL A 193 -3.68 13.92 16.27
N LYS A 194 -3.45 12.64 15.98
CA LYS A 194 -3.95 11.51 16.78
C LYS A 194 -2.80 10.88 17.54
N ARG A 195 -2.87 10.87 18.88
CA ARG A 195 -1.93 10.12 19.73
C ARG A 195 -2.48 8.72 19.98
N LYS A 196 -1.70 7.68 19.67
CA LYS A 196 -2.04 6.28 19.98
C LYS A 196 -0.89 5.64 20.76
N GLY A 197 -1.03 5.57 22.08
CA GLY A 197 0.07 5.19 22.96
C GLY A 197 1.26 6.14 22.79
N ARG A 198 2.36 5.63 22.21
CA ARG A 198 3.56 6.42 21.87
C ARG A 198 3.59 6.92 20.45
N GLY A 199 2.79 6.32 19.59
CA GLY A 199 2.68 6.72 18.20
C GLY A 199 1.93 8.04 18.08
N THR A 200 2.32 8.80 17.06
CA THR A 200 1.55 9.95 16.60
C THR A 200 1.27 9.75 15.15
N VAL A 201 0.01 9.87 14.77
CA VAL A 201 -0.41 9.87 13.37
C VAL A 201 -0.87 11.28 13.05
N LEU A 202 -0.32 11.81 11.97
CA LEU A 202 -0.69 13.12 11.42
C LEU A 202 -1.54 12.87 10.17
N PHE A 203 -2.63 13.63 10.05
CA PHE A 203 -3.49 13.65 8.86
C PHE A 203 -3.69 15.09 8.41
N GLY A 204 -4.03 15.31 7.15
CA GLY A 204 -4.18 16.65 6.57
C GLY A 204 -2.92 17.10 5.85
N GLU A 205 -2.61 18.40 5.92
CA GLU A 205 -1.45 18.94 5.22
C GLU A 205 -0.14 18.34 5.79
N PRO A 206 0.76 17.83 4.93
CA PRO A 206 2.04 17.31 5.39
C PRO A 206 2.87 18.44 6.01
N LEU A 207 3.40 18.18 7.21
CA LEU A 207 4.39 19.02 7.86
C LEU A 207 5.80 18.56 7.46
N ASP A 208 6.75 19.48 7.36
CA ASP A 208 8.16 19.11 7.21
C ASP A 208 8.70 18.42 8.49
N GLU A 209 9.84 17.74 8.38
CA GLU A 209 10.43 16.97 9.50
C GLU A 209 10.69 17.84 10.74
N ALA A 210 11.11 19.10 10.56
CA ALA A 210 11.39 20.01 11.66
C ALA A 210 10.10 20.45 12.36
N GLN A 211 9.07 20.77 11.60
CA GLN A 211 7.73 21.09 12.09
C GLN A 211 7.09 19.90 12.82
N GLN A 212 7.14 18.69 12.24
CA GLN A 212 6.66 17.47 12.88
C GLN A 212 7.37 17.24 14.22
N THR A 213 8.70 17.34 14.23
CA THR A 213 9.51 17.15 15.45
C THR A 213 9.16 18.19 16.52
N ALA A 214 9.08 19.47 16.15
CA ALA A 214 8.72 20.54 17.08
C ALA A 214 7.30 20.35 17.64
N LEU A 215 6.35 19.95 16.81
CA LEU A 215 4.98 19.68 17.22
C LEU A 215 4.89 18.49 18.19
N ILE A 216 5.56 17.38 17.86
CA ILE A 216 5.45 16.11 18.59
C ILE A 216 6.20 16.14 19.93
N TYR A 217 7.43 16.67 19.94
CA TYR A 217 8.35 16.58 21.09
C TYR A 217 8.45 17.87 21.90
N GLN A 218 8.13 19.02 21.31
CA GLN A 218 8.19 20.32 22.00
C GLN A 218 6.79 20.92 22.21
N GLY A 219 5.77 20.40 21.52
CA GLY A 219 4.41 20.93 21.57
C GLY A 219 4.27 22.29 20.87
N ILE A 220 5.22 22.65 19.99
CA ILE A 220 5.22 23.92 19.27
C ILE A 220 4.38 23.78 18.00
N HIS A 221 3.37 24.61 17.85
CA HIS A 221 2.54 24.64 16.64
C HIS A 221 3.27 25.40 15.54
N PRO A 222 3.40 24.83 14.33
CA PRO A 222 3.94 25.55 13.18
C PRO A 222 3.11 26.82 12.87
N GLU A 223 3.78 27.92 12.53
CA GLU A 223 3.11 29.16 12.14
C GLU A 223 2.29 28.96 10.87
N GLY A 224 1.06 29.50 10.83
CA GLY A 224 0.16 29.36 9.69
C GLY A 224 -0.65 28.05 9.67
N TYR A 225 -0.41 27.13 10.60
CA TYR A 225 -1.14 25.86 10.67
C TYR A 225 -2.22 25.84 11.76
N GLU A 226 -3.39 25.30 11.44
CA GLU A 226 -4.42 24.90 12.41
C GLU A 226 -4.15 23.45 12.87
N ILE A 227 -3.65 23.30 14.10
CA ILE A 227 -3.41 21.99 14.71
C ILE A 227 -4.65 21.55 15.50
N ILE A 228 -5.28 20.46 15.06
CA ILE A 228 -6.46 19.86 15.69
C ILE A 228 -6.09 18.51 16.31
N TYR A 229 -6.07 18.44 17.64
CA TYR A 229 -5.84 17.17 18.33
C TYR A 229 -7.14 16.38 18.41
N ILE A 230 -7.08 15.08 18.07
CA ILE A 230 -8.22 14.17 18.12
C ILE A 230 -7.89 12.95 18.98
N ASP A 231 -8.90 12.41 19.66
CA ASP A 231 -8.78 11.19 20.45
C ASP A 231 -8.91 9.92 19.58
N ASP A 232 -8.91 8.75 20.24
CA ASP A 232 -9.09 7.47 19.54
C ASP A 232 -10.45 7.33 18.84
N ASN A 233 -11.46 8.04 19.35
CA ASN A 233 -12.80 8.14 18.81
C ASN A 233 -12.97 9.29 17.81
N GLY A 234 -11.88 9.95 17.39
CA GLY A 234 -11.94 11.05 16.44
C GLY A 234 -12.57 12.33 16.98
N GLN A 235 -12.83 12.42 18.28
CA GLN A 235 -13.37 13.63 18.90
C GLN A 235 -12.25 14.64 19.13
N ARG A 236 -12.54 15.91 18.86
CA ARG A 236 -11.61 17.01 19.09
C ARG A 236 -11.29 17.15 20.58
N LEU A 237 -10.01 17.10 20.92
CA LEU A 237 -9.52 17.39 22.26
C LEU A 237 -9.52 18.89 22.51
N THR A 238 -10.00 19.31 23.67
CA THR A 238 -10.01 20.73 24.08
C THR A 238 -8.63 21.24 24.50
N LYS A 239 -7.71 20.33 24.82
CA LYS A 239 -6.34 20.64 25.23
C LYS A 239 -5.36 19.75 24.45
N PRO A 240 -4.20 20.30 24.04
CA PRO A 240 -3.18 19.49 23.42
C PRO A 240 -2.70 18.40 24.39
N PRO A 241 -2.38 17.18 23.89
CA PRO A 241 -1.66 16.19 24.67
C PRO A 241 -0.28 16.75 25.03
N LEU A 242 0.27 16.30 26.16
CA LEU A 242 1.62 16.69 26.56
C LEU A 242 2.63 16.28 25.47
N PRO A 243 3.69 17.07 25.25
CA PRO A 243 4.77 16.69 24.34
C PRO A 243 5.41 15.36 24.76
N LEU A 244 5.87 14.57 23.78
CA LEU A 244 6.60 13.35 24.09
C LEU A 244 8.00 13.71 24.62
N THR A 245 8.33 13.22 25.80
CA THR A 245 9.70 13.27 26.34
C THR A 245 10.48 12.04 25.88
N LEU A 246 11.82 12.13 25.84
CA LEU A 246 12.69 10.98 25.56
C LEU A 246 12.43 9.82 26.55
N GLU A 247 12.13 10.15 27.81
CA GLU A 247 11.74 9.19 28.85
C GLU A 247 10.49 8.41 28.42
N ASN A 248 9.45 9.10 27.95
CA ASN A 248 8.21 8.48 27.48
C ASN A 248 8.41 7.57 26.26
N VAL A 249 9.44 7.81 25.44
CA VAL A 249 9.75 6.95 24.29
C VAL A 249 10.46 5.66 24.75
N SER A 250 11.32 5.76 25.77
CA SER A 250 12.25 4.70 26.18
C SER A 250 11.66 3.57 27.03
N GLU A 251 10.57 3.78 27.76
CA GLU A 251 10.05 2.78 28.70
C GLU A 251 9.34 1.63 27.96
N THR A 252 9.95 0.64 27.32
CA THR A 252 9.25 -0.46 26.58
C THR A 252 7.83 -0.75 27.08
N PRO A 253 6.77 -0.53 26.28
CA PRO A 253 5.41 -0.69 26.77
C PRO A 253 5.28 -2.11 27.32
N THR A 254 5.09 -2.22 28.63
CA THR A 254 4.76 -3.48 29.27
C THR A 254 3.34 -3.81 28.85
N TYR A 255 3.16 -4.32 27.62
CA TYR A 255 1.90 -4.89 27.21
C TYR A 255 1.63 -6.05 28.16
N ALA A 256 0.65 -5.87 29.04
CA ALA A 256 0.11 -6.98 29.79
C ALA A 256 -0.37 -8.00 28.75
N PRO A 257 0.06 -9.27 28.78
CA PRO A 257 -0.34 -10.29 27.80
C PRO A 257 -1.85 -10.56 27.72
N GLN A 258 -2.69 -9.85 28.49
CA GLN A 258 -4.12 -10.06 28.59
C GLN A 258 -4.96 -9.26 27.58
N ASP A 259 -4.35 -8.33 26.83
CA ASP A 259 -5.06 -7.51 25.83
C ASP A 259 -4.79 -7.93 24.37
N VAL A 260 -4.13 -9.08 24.15
CA VAL A 260 -4.17 -9.73 22.84
C VAL A 260 -5.47 -10.53 22.79
N PRO A 261 -6.43 -10.21 21.90
CA PRO A 261 -7.62 -11.05 21.75
C PRO A 261 -7.15 -12.46 21.38
N MET A 262 -7.34 -13.41 22.29
CA MET A 262 -7.20 -14.82 21.96
C MET A 262 -8.17 -15.11 20.81
N LEU A 263 -7.63 -15.43 19.63
CA LEU A 263 -8.37 -16.11 18.58
C LEU A 263 -8.99 -17.35 19.23
N THR A 264 -10.29 -17.27 19.48
CA THR A 264 -11.03 -18.35 20.10
C THR A 264 -11.21 -19.39 19.00
N GLU A 265 -10.46 -20.49 19.08
CA GLU A 265 -10.71 -21.66 18.23
C GLU A 265 -12.15 -22.13 18.45
N VAL A 266 -13.02 -21.81 17.50
CA VAL A 266 -14.36 -22.38 17.43
C VAL A 266 -14.19 -23.84 17.00
N SER A 267 -14.11 -24.73 17.99
CA SER A 267 -14.30 -26.16 17.79
C SER A 267 -15.75 -26.42 17.38
N ALA A 268 -16.01 -26.39 16.08
CA ALA A 268 -17.25 -26.89 15.50
C ALA A 268 -17.19 -28.42 15.42
N THR A 269 -18.13 -29.05 16.09
CA THR A 269 -18.38 -30.49 16.14
C THR A 269 -18.55 -31.05 14.72
N ARG A 270 -17.67 -31.97 14.35
CA ARG A 270 -17.71 -32.75 13.11
C ARG A 270 -18.76 -33.85 13.27
N ASP A 271 -19.92 -33.70 12.63
CA ASP A 271 -20.87 -34.79 12.45
C ASP A 271 -21.10 -35.04 10.94
N SER A 272 -20.62 -36.22 10.52
CA SER A 272 -20.99 -37.02 9.35
C SER A 272 -21.60 -36.36 8.11
N LEU A 273 -20.81 -36.25 7.03
CA LEU A 273 -21.33 -36.33 5.67
C LEU A 273 -20.44 -37.25 4.81
N LYS A 274 -21.13 -38.18 4.14
CA LYS A 274 -20.60 -39.25 3.30
C LYS A 274 -19.99 -38.70 2.02
N THR A 275 -18.81 -39.22 1.69
CA THR A 275 -18.15 -39.10 0.39
C THR A 275 -18.95 -39.82 -0.69
N GLU A 276 -19.37 -39.10 -1.72
CA GLU A 276 -19.63 -39.65 -3.05
C GLU A 276 -18.49 -39.23 -3.97
N GLU A 277 -17.88 -40.22 -4.62
CA GLU A 277 -16.79 -40.06 -5.59
C GLU A 277 -17.36 -39.57 -6.92
N ILE A 278 -16.83 -38.45 -7.44
CA ILE A 278 -17.04 -37.98 -8.81
C ILE A 278 -15.69 -38.07 -9.54
N PRO A 279 -15.63 -38.65 -10.74
CA PRO A 279 -14.38 -38.96 -11.43
C PRO A 279 -13.74 -37.72 -12.05
N VAL A 280 -12.40 -37.72 -12.01
CA VAL A 280 -11.49 -36.74 -12.60
C VAL A 280 -11.49 -36.88 -14.12
N GLU A 281 -11.88 -35.84 -14.84
CA GLU A 281 -11.67 -35.70 -16.28
C GLU A 281 -10.75 -34.50 -16.58
N THR A 282 -9.54 -34.87 -17.00
CA THR A 282 -8.51 -34.19 -17.81
C THR A 282 -8.68 -32.70 -18.16
N GLN A 283 -7.80 -31.87 -17.62
CA GLN A 283 -7.48 -30.51 -18.08
C GLN A 283 -6.61 -30.57 -19.36
N GLN A 284 -7.03 -29.90 -20.44
CA GLN A 284 -6.11 -29.37 -21.47
C GLN A 284 -6.67 -28.08 -22.09
N ASN A 285 -5.77 -27.10 -22.23
CA ASN A 285 -5.83 -25.85 -22.99
C ASN A 285 -6.64 -24.68 -22.43
N GLU A 286 -5.97 -23.85 -21.63
CA GLU A 286 -6.24 -22.41 -21.62
C GLU A 286 -5.03 -21.62 -22.14
N GLU A 287 -5.33 -20.73 -23.06
CA GLU A 287 -4.46 -19.84 -23.80
C GLU A 287 -4.11 -18.63 -22.92
N TYR A 288 -2.84 -18.50 -22.53
CA TYR A 288 -2.34 -17.48 -21.62
C TYR A 288 -2.23 -16.11 -22.30
N LYS A 289 -2.85 -15.08 -21.70
CA LYS A 289 -2.68 -13.66 -22.08
C LYS A 289 -1.79 -12.95 -21.06
N PRO A 290 -0.73 -12.21 -21.48
CA PRO A 290 0.19 -11.57 -20.56
C PRO A 290 -0.36 -10.22 -20.07
N GLY A 291 -0.29 -10.01 -18.76
CA GLY A 291 -0.53 -8.72 -18.11
C GLY A 291 -0.74 -8.87 -16.61
N ARG A 292 0.34 -8.93 -15.82
CA ARG A 292 0.28 -8.69 -14.37
C ARG A 292 1.41 -7.79 -13.89
N HIS A 293 1.00 -6.93 -12.97
CA HIS A 293 1.69 -5.80 -12.38
C HIS A 293 2.66 -6.21 -11.26
N MET A 294 3.58 -5.32 -10.92
CA MET A 294 4.73 -5.50 -10.01
C MET A 294 4.40 -5.68 -8.51
N ASP A 295 3.13 -5.86 -8.12
CA ASP A 295 2.69 -5.91 -6.72
C ASP A 295 2.83 -7.32 -6.09
N ASP A 296 3.15 -8.35 -6.88
CA ASP A 296 3.21 -9.76 -6.45
C ASP A 296 4.49 -10.15 -5.69
N PHE A 297 5.54 -9.31 -5.67
CA PHE A 297 6.84 -9.70 -5.09
C PHE A 297 6.88 -9.58 -3.57
N ASP A 298 6.31 -8.51 -3.01
CA ASP A 298 6.19 -8.36 -1.56
C ASP A 298 5.23 -9.40 -0.98
N GLN A 299 4.16 -9.71 -1.73
CA GLN A 299 3.21 -10.77 -1.37
C GLN A 299 3.83 -12.18 -1.43
N PHE A 300 4.77 -12.41 -2.36
CA PHE A 300 5.56 -13.64 -2.41
C PHE A 300 6.44 -13.81 -1.17
N LEU A 301 7.15 -12.75 -0.75
CA LEU A 301 7.99 -12.78 0.46
C LEU A 301 7.17 -12.99 1.73
N GLU A 302 5.97 -12.40 1.80
CA GLU A 302 5.03 -12.59 2.90
C GLU A 302 4.34 -13.97 2.89
N SER A 303 4.32 -14.67 1.74
CA SER A 303 3.70 -15.99 1.61
C SER A 303 4.62 -17.16 2.03
N LEU A 304 5.91 -16.90 2.23
CA LEU A 304 6.85 -17.93 2.68
C LEU A 304 6.64 -18.19 4.18
N ASN A 305 6.41 -19.45 4.55
CA ASN A 305 6.40 -19.84 5.96
C ASN A 305 7.82 -19.86 6.55
N ASP A 306 7.92 -19.85 7.88
CA ASP A 306 9.20 -19.77 8.60
C ASP A 306 10.21 -20.85 8.17
N GLU A 307 9.76 -22.06 7.81
CA GLU A 307 10.64 -23.14 7.34
C GLU A 307 11.15 -22.91 5.90
N ALA A 308 10.29 -22.43 4.99
CA ALA A 308 10.69 -22.05 3.64
C ALA A 308 11.59 -20.80 3.62
N PHE A 309 11.35 -19.86 4.53
CA PHE A 309 12.19 -18.69 4.72
C PHE A 309 13.56 -19.07 5.30
N ILE A 310 13.62 -19.99 6.28
CA ILE A 310 14.89 -20.49 6.83
C ILE A 310 15.67 -21.32 5.80
N GLU A 311 15.01 -22.10 4.94
CA GLU A 311 15.66 -22.84 3.86
C GLU A 311 16.19 -21.91 2.76
N PHE A 312 15.44 -20.85 2.44
CA PHE A 312 15.87 -19.74 1.58
C PHE A 312 17.05 -18.97 2.20
N GLU A 313 17.04 -18.70 3.50
CA GLU A 313 18.14 -18.04 4.21
C GLU A 313 19.38 -18.94 4.33
N LYS A 314 19.21 -20.26 4.48
CA LYS A 314 20.30 -21.26 4.45
C LYS A 314 20.92 -21.38 3.07
N PHE A 315 20.11 -21.34 2.02
CA PHE A 315 20.57 -21.30 0.63
C PHE A 315 21.43 -20.06 0.34
N LEU A 316 21.18 -18.96 1.05
CA LEU A 316 21.93 -17.71 0.93
C LEU A 316 23.23 -17.64 1.78
N THR A 317 23.48 -18.59 2.69
CA THR A 317 24.53 -18.42 3.73
C THR A 317 25.65 -19.45 3.80
N GLU A 318 25.70 -20.51 2.99
CA GLU A 318 26.81 -21.48 3.02
C GLU A 318 27.93 -21.24 1.96
N GLU A 319 29.02 -20.65 2.48
CA GLU A 319 30.45 -20.62 2.06
C GLU A 319 30.94 -19.73 0.90
N PHE A 320 31.87 -18.78 1.20
CA PHE A 320 33.25 -18.68 0.63
C PHE A 320 34.05 -17.41 1.09
N PRO A 321 35.36 -17.22 0.76
CA PRO A 321 36.36 -16.66 1.66
C PRO A 321 36.73 -15.18 1.36
N ALA A 322 37.52 -14.61 2.27
CA ALA A 322 37.69 -13.17 2.51
C ALA A 322 38.51 -12.34 1.50
N GLU A 323 38.72 -12.77 0.25
CA GLU A 323 39.80 -12.21 -0.58
C GLU A 323 39.40 -11.25 -1.72
N PHE A 324 38.14 -10.84 -1.87
CA PHE A 324 37.74 -10.00 -3.02
C PHE A 324 36.83 -8.80 -2.71
N GLN A 325 37.32 -7.84 -1.92
CA GLN A 325 36.64 -6.55 -1.68
C GLN A 325 37.43 -5.36 -2.24
N GLU A 326 37.40 -5.11 -3.55
CA GLU A 326 37.73 -3.78 -4.07
C GLU A 326 36.83 -3.48 -5.28
N TYR A 327 35.83 -2.59 -5.09
CA TYR A 327 35.28 -1.57 -6.02
C TYR A 327 33.86 -1.15 -5.56
N ASN A 328 33.74 0.09 -5.05
CA ASN A 328 32.50 0.65 -4.51
C ASN A 328 31.84 1.64 -5.49
N PHE A 329 30.71 1.27 -6.10
CA PHE A 329 29.75 2.20 -6.73
C PHE A 329 28.54 2.41 -5.81
N SER A 330 27.85 3.56 -5.82
CA SER A 330 26.58 3.65 -5.07
C SER A 330 25.43 2.97 -5.83
N GLU A 331 24.43 2.44 -5.11
CA GLU A 331 23.20 1.84 -5.67
C GLU A 331 22.53 2.77 -6.70
N LYS A 332 22.49 4.08 -6.39
CA LYS A 332 21.97 5.13 -7.28
C LYS A 332 22.77 5.32 -8.59
N GLN A 333 24.06 5.02 -8.60
CA GLN A 333 24.87 5.10 -9.83
C GLN A 333 24.59 3.90 -10.74
N ILE A 334 24.16 2.77 -10.17
CA ILE A 334 23.81 1.57 -10.92
C ILE A 334 22.39 1.65 -11.45
N GLU A 335 21.43 2.12 -10.64
CA GLU A 335 20.07 2.41 -11.11
C GLU A 335 20.11 3.42 -12.27
N ARG A 336 20.91 4.48 -12.14
CA ARG A 336 21.17 5.42 -13.22
C ARG A 336 21.81 4.73 -14.43
N ALA A 337 22.84 3.90 -14.26
CA ALA A 337 23.47 3.18 -15.38
C ALA A 337 22.49 2.20 -16.06
N LEU A 338 21.60 1.55 -15.31
CA LEU A 338 20.55 0.68 -15.82
C LEU A 338 19.47 1.48 -16.55
N THR A 339 19.07 2.64 -16.03
CA THR A 339 18.03 3.48 -16.65
C THR A 339 18.56 4.23 -17.87
N GLU A 340 19.84 4.62 -17.87
CA GLU A 340 20.48 5.31 -19.00
C GLU A 340 20.89 4.35 -20.13
N SER A 341 21.16 3.08 -19.80
CA SER A 341 21.62 2.08 -20.80
C SER A 341 20.50 1.21 -21.38
N PHE A 342 19.29 1.23 -20.79
CA PHE A 342 18.18 0.39 -21.21
C PHE A 342 16.89 1.17 -21.40
N THR A 343 16.05 0.74 -22.33
CA THR A 343 14.66 1.18 -22.36
C THR A 343 13.89 0.45 -21.26
N PRO A 344 12.88 1.08 -20.62
CA PRO A 344 12.10 0.47 -19.54
C PRO A 344 11.57 -0.93 -19.88
N GLU A 345 11.21 -1.15 -21.14
CA GLU A 345 10.66 -2.41 -21.66
C GLU A 345 11.71 -3.53 -21.64
N ARG A 346 12.98 -3.22 -21.88
CA ARG A 346 14.08 -4.20 -21.91
C ARG A 346 14.46 -4.66 -20.50
N LEU A 347 14.43 -3.76 -19.52
CA LEU A 347 14.62 -4.12 -18.10
C LEU A 347 13.43 -4.94 -17.57
N GLN A 348 12.20 -4.51 -17.89
CA GLN A 348 11.00 -5.25 -17.52
C GLN A 348 11.01 -6.66 -18.10
N TYR A 349 11.38 -6.82 -19.37
CA TYR A 349 11.53 -8.13 -20.00
C TYR A 349 12.50 -9.04 -19.25
N ALA A 350 13.67 -8.54 -18.84
CA ALA A 350 14.62 -9.35 -18.07
C ALA A 350 14.06 -9.80 -16.72
N LEU A 351 13.37 -8.92 -16.00
CA LEU A 351 12.74 -9.27 -14.73
C LEU A 351 11.63 -10.29 -14.94
N GLU A 352 10.84 -10.16 -16.01
CA GLU A 352 9.82 -11.14 -16.37
C GLU A 352 10.42 -12.50 -16.73
N VAL A 353 11.54 -12.55 -17.48
CA VAL A 353 12.23 -13.80 -17.80
C VAL A 353 12.79 -14.46 -16.53
N VAL A 354 13.38 -13.68 -15.63
CA VAL A 354 13.90 -14.20 -14.35
C VAL A 354 12.79 -14.69 -13.43
N ASN A 355 11.63 -14.00 -13.39
CA ASN A 355 10.50 -14.39 -12.54
C ASN A 355 9.64 -15.52 -13.13
N ARG A 356 9.61 -15.69 -14.46
CA ARG A 356 8.85 -16.75 -15.12
C ARG A 356 9.47 -18.14 -14.89
N TYR A 357 10.76 -18.18 -14.63
CA TYR A 357 11.50 -19.40 -14.36
C TYR A 357 12.09 -19.36 -12.96
N ASP A 358 12.63 -20.48 -12.48
CA ASP A 358 13.48 -20.43 -11.29
C ASP A 358 14.65 -19.44 -11.52
N PRO A 359 15.13 -18.67 -10.51
CA PRO A 359 16.15 -17.64 -10.71
C PRO A 359 17.39 -18.12 -11.47
N GLN A 360 17.83 -19.36 -11.27
CA GLN A 360 18.98 -19.91 -12.00
C GLN A 360 18.67 -20.16 -13.48
N GLU A 361 17.51 -20.75 -13.77
CA GLU A 361 17.07 -21.05 -15.14
C GLU A 361 16.67 -19.78 -15.90
N GLY A 362 16.05 -18.81 -15.21
CA GLY A 362 15.70 -17.51 -15.77
C GLY A 362 16.93 -16.70 -16.16
N LEU A 363 17.97 -16.69 -15.31
CA LEU A 363 19.26 -16.07 -15.65
C LEU A 363 19.99 -16.81 -16.77
N ARG A 364 19.94 -18.15 -16.80
CA ARG A 364 20.50 -18.95 -17.91
C ARG A 364 19.84 -18.59 -19.24
N ARG A 365 18.51 -18.51 -19.28
CA ARG A 365 17.76 -18.11 -20.47
C ARG A 365 18.03 -16.67 -20.87
N LEU A 366 18.12 -15.77 -19.89
CA LEU A 366 18.49 -14.39 -20.15
C LEU A 366 19.91 -14.28 -20.74
N ALA A 367 20.85 -15.13 -20.32
CA ALA A 367 22.19 -15.19 -20.92
C ALA A 367 22.16 -15.65 -22.39
N GLU A 368 21.21 -16.51 -22.77
CA GLU A 368 21.03 -16.99 -24.14
C GLU A 368 20.31 -15.96 -25.03
N GLU A 369 19.29 -15.29 -24.48
CA GLU A 369 18.43 -14.36 -25.22
C GLU A 369 18.97 -12.93 -25.27
N ASP A 370 19.56 -12.45 -24.17
CA ASP A 370 20.14 -11.10 -24.05
C ASP A 370 21.41 -11.10 -23.17
N PRO A 371 22.56 -11.54 -23.73
CA PRO A 371 23.80 -11.73 -22.97
C PRO A 371 24.38 -10.43 -22.39
N GLU A 372 24.08 -9.28 -23.00
CA GLU A 372 24.52 -7.97 -22.52
C GLU A 372 23.80 -7.59 -21.22
N LEU A 373 22.48 -7.79 -21.18
CA LEU A 373 21.64 -7.53 -20.02
C LEU A 373 21.92 -8.53 -18.89
N PHE A 374 22.15 -9.79 -19.25
CA PHE A 374 22.57 -10.83 -18.32
C PHE A 374 23.87 -10.48 -17.59
N GLU A 375 24.93 -10.08 -18.31
CA GLU A 375 26.22 -9.74 -17.66
C GLU A 375 26.10 -8.52 -16.72
N LEU A 376 25.14 -7.64 -16.97
CA LEU A 376 24.90 -6.47 -16.14
C LEU A 376 24.09 -6.80 -14.88
N LEU A 377 23.06 -7.66 -14.99
CA LEU A 377 22.36 -8.22 -13.84
C LEU A 377 23.26 -9.11 -12.99
N LYS A 378 24.10 -9.94 -13.63
CA LYS A 378 25.11 -10.76 -12.95
C LYS A 378 26.07 -9.91 -12.13
N LYS A 379 26.52 -8.75 -12.65
CA LYS A 379 27.32 -7.78 -11.88
C LYS A 379 26.58 -7.23 -10.67
N TYR A 380 25.27 -7.01 -10.77
CA TYR A 380 24.43 -6.57 -9.67
C TYR A 380 24.31 -7.66 -8.58
N TYR A 381 23.99 -8.90 -8.96
CA TYR A 381 23.87 -10.03 -8.02
C TYR A 381 25.18 -10.39 -7.32
N ASN A 382 26.30 -10.40 -8.05
CA ASN A 382 27.63 -10.67 -7.48
C ASN A 382 28.03 -9.65 -6.40
N ARG A 383 27.47 -8.44 -6.44
CA ARG A 383 27.84 -7.35 -5.54
C ARG A 383 27.08 -7.38 -4.21
N ASN A 384 25.87 -7.92 -4.19
CA ASN A 384 25.06 -8.08 -2.99
C ASN A 384 25.30 -9.44 -2.30
N GLY A 385 26.31 -10.19 -2.77
CA GLY A 385 26.84 -11.36 -2.09
C GLY A 385 26.01 -12.61 -2.27
N THR A 386 25.98 -13.18 -3.48
CA THR A 386 26.16 -14.62 -3.80
C THR A 386 25.67 -14.92 -5.23
N PHE A 387 26.59 -15.18 -6.17
CA PHE A 387 26.25 -15.93 -7.38
C PHE A 387 27.50 -16.67 -7.91
N GLN A 388 27.47 -18.01 -7.92
CA GLN A 388 28.34 -18.81 -8.78
C GLN A 388 27.46 -19.69 -9.67
N MET A 389 27.63 -19.58 -10.98
CA MET A 389 27.18 -20.62 -11.90
C MET A 389 28.31 -21.64 -12.01
N GLU A 390 28.06 -22.88 -11.59
CA GLU A 390 28.92 -23.99 -11.98
C GLU A 390 28.83 -24.14 -13.50
N ALA A 391 29.97 -24.02 -14.19
CA ALA A 391 30.04 -24.22 -15.61
C ALA A 391 29.89 -25.72 -15.92
N THR A 392 28.66 -26.16 -16.22
CA THR A 392 28.42 -27.49 -16.76
C THR A 392 28.97 -27.56 -18.18
N LYS A 393 29.97 -28.42 -18.38
CA LYS A 393 30.57 -28.71 -19.70
C LYS A 393 29.71 -29.62 -20.56
#